data_AF-A0AA35X267-F1
#
_entry.id   AF-A0AA35X267-F1
#
_cell.length_a   1.000
_cell.length_b   1.000
_cell.length_c   1.000
_cell.angle_alpha   90.00
_cell.angle_beta   90.00
_cell.angle_gamma   90.00
#
_symmetry.space_group_name_H-M   'P 1'
#
loop_
_entity.id
_entity.type
_entity.pdbx_description
1 polymer ?
#
loop_
_entity_poly.entity_id
_entity_poly.type
_entity_poly.pdbx_seq_one_letter_code
_entity_poly.pdbx_strand_id
1 'polypeptide(L)'
;MGQGEKEGEREALALHCCYSQGLPATCHAIQGLEKLGTKQRNSAKKATQKTIETRFPGERLHTLDSLQDGGSVLRFISNQKRRAVVCRDMHPHLLAESTQFIPSKENEEVGTLEVSGYVRGRPLSVNGLLHIPGLGDFQMTQITAPPDPHPVKARLHRPPAVMDTGEEREGMAEEIKVVAVADPAKQESLDREVELDPMEGEQTWPTEEELAGAVSRLQTPPTGQPLRPSEARRVPRGTSDYQAAWIVADSEDEDEEEGSEGEEVPVDDESEMDTESVTYGDTEKYDAQFDMEAEEQQFELLRAERENAMFPDEVDTPQDTPARIRFQKYRGVKSFRTSPWHPRENLPRDYAKIFQFENFSRTKKRVLSQEDNEAALPGWYVTVQVKDVLKPQAEALDPLSKPLVVFGLLEHENKMSVVHFVLRRCDGSSAPVKSKERLVFHCGLRRFSASPVFSQHTTGDKQKYERFFPREGVCVATVFAPIGYPPQPVLVFKPVLDTHQLLAVGTLYKVDPDRVVCKRIVLSGHPFKIHKRSAVIRYMFFNREDIQWFKPIELRTKHGRRGHIKEPLGTHGHMKCVFDGQLKAQDTVLMNLYKRVYPKWTYTEAVSSPQDWGDGKNEPFTDETSEMS
;
A
#
# COMPACT_ATOMS: atom_id res chain seq x y z
N MET A 1 28.68 -3.66 17.74
CA MET A 1 28.09 -2.33 18.00
C MET A 1 27.78 -2.24 19.48
N GLY A 2 28.32 -1.25 20.18
CA GLY A 2 28.11 -1.07 21.62
C GLY A 2 26.64 -0.76 21.93
N GLN A 3 26.17 -1.08 23.14
CA GLN A 3 24.80 -0.79 23.58
C GLN A 3 24.43 0.69 23.38
N GLY A 4 25.36 1.62 23.64
CA GLY A 4 25.13 3.06 23.44
C GLY A 4 25.04 3.52 21.98
N GLU A 5 25.65 2.80 21.02
CA GLU A 5 25.49 3.13 19.58
C GLU A 5 24.09 2.73 19.09
N LYS A 6 23.61 1.56 19.53
CA LYS A 6 22.26 1.08 19.22
C LYS A 6 21.18 1.99 19.83
N GLU A 7 21.42 2.51 21.03
CA GLU A 7 20.51 3.45 21.70
C GLU A 7 20.44 4.80 20.96
N GLY A 8 21.58 5.33 20.51
CA GLY A 8 21.61 6.56 19.69
C GLY A 8 20.90 6.42 18.34
N GLU A 9 20.99 5.25 17.70
CA GLU A 9 20.25 4.94 16.47
C GLU A 9 18.73 4.84 16.70
N ARG A 10 18.30 4.20 17.81
CA ARG A 10 16.89 4.14 18.23
C ARG A 10 16.30 5.53 18.37
N GLU A 11 16.96 6.40 19.12
CA GLU A 11 16.49 7.77 19.38
C GLU A 11 16.43 8.61 18.10
N ALA A 12 17.43 8.48 17.23
CA ALA A 12 17.45 9.16 15.94
C ALA A 12 16.29 8.74 15.04
N LEU A 13 15.95 7.45 15.03
CA LEU A 13 14.83 6.90 14.25
C LEU A 13 13.48 7.37 14.81
N ALA A 14 13.30 7.32 16.13
CA ALA A 14 12.11 7.84 16.79
C ALA A 14 11.90 9.33 16.48
N LEU A 15 12.96 10.14 16.58
CA LEU A 15 12.90 11.57 16.24
C LEU A 15 12.57 11.79 14.76
N HIS A 16 13.09 10.96 13.86
CA HIS A 16 12.76 11.02 12.44
C HIS A 16 11.28 10.68 12.17
N CYS A 17 10.72 9.68 12.87
CA CYS A 17 9.29 9.35 12.82
C CYS A 17 8.42 10.51 13.33
N CYS A 18 8.78 11.12 14.46
CA CYS A 18 8.06 12.27 15.00
C CYS A 18 8.11 13.48 14.05
N TYR A 19 9.27 13.75 13.44
CA TYR A 19 9.43 14.84 12.48
C TYR A 19 8.54 14.67 11.25
N SER A 20 8.47 13.44 10.74
CA SER A 20 7.70 13.09 9.55
C SER A 20 6.19 12.99 9.80
N GLN A 21 5.76 12.58 10.99
CA GLN A 21 4.35 12.64 11.41
C GLN A 21 3.86 14.08 11.66
N GLY A 22 4.78 15.01 11.95
CA GLY A 22 4.48 16.41 12.18
C GLY A 22 4.59 16.79 13.65
N LEU A 23 5.72 17.39 14.02
CA LEU A 23 5.97 17.83 15.38
C LEU A 23 5.11 19.06 15.76
N PRO A 24 4.47 19.05 16.95
CA PRO A 24 3.94 20.26 17.57
C PRO A 24 5.10 21.17 18.02
N ALA A 25 4.79 22.24 18.77
CA ALA A 25 5.83 23.11 19.31
C ALA A 25 6.77 22.31 20.25
N THR A 26 8.06 22.29 19.93
CA THR A 26 9.10 21.55 20.66
C THR A 26 9.77 22.43 21.71
N CYS A 27 10.22 21.82 22.80
CA CYS A 27 11.05 22.46 23.82
C CYS A 27 12.21 21.52 24.13
N HIS A 28 13.44 22.04 24.03
CA HIS A 28 14.65 21.25 24.25
C HIS A 28 15.27 21.57 25.60
N ALA A 29 15.52 20.54 26.38
CA ALA A 29 16.14 20.67 27.69
C ALA A 29 17.25 19.64 27.90
N ILE A 30 18.25 19.99 28.72
CA ILE A 30 19.33 19.10 29.14
C ILE A 30 19.26 18.91 30.64
N GLN A 31 19.51 17.67 31.04
CA GLN A 31 19.70 17.26 32.44
C GLN A 31 21.12 16.75 32.64
N GLY A 32 21.63 16.84 33.87
CA GLY A 32 22.88 16.20 34.27
C GLY A 32 24.13 17.03 33.98
N LEU A 33 24.00 18.34 33.73
CA LEU A 33 25.16 19.21 33.60
C LEU A 33 25.89 19.35 34.94
N GLU A 34 25.20 19.20 36.06
CA GLU A 34 25.81 19.23 37.40
C GLU A 34 26.81 18.09 37.63
N LYS A 35 26.59 16.92 37.01
CA LYS A 35 27.49 15.76 37.11
C LYS A 35 28.84 15.97 36.40
N LEU A 36 28.92 16.95 35.49
CA LEU A 36 30.13 17.29 34.76
C LEU A 36 30.94 18.36 35.49
N GLY A 37 32.27 18.33 35.35
CA GLY A 37 33.15 19.37 35.90
C GLY A 37 32.88 20.74 35.27
N THR A 38 33.01 21.83 36.05
CA THR A 38 32.62 23.20 35.65
C THR A 38 33.19 23.66 34.30
N LYS A 39 34.40 23.22 33.93
CA LYS A 39 35.03 23.52 32.63
C LYS A 39 34.36 22.79 31.45
N GLN A 40 33.89 21.56 31.67
CA GLN A 40 33.27 20.72 30.64
C GLN A 40 31.81 21.09 30.40
N ARG A 41 31.09 21.64 31.40
CA ARG A 41 29.68 22.06 31.29
C ARG A 41 29.41 22.98 30.10
N ASN A 42 30.20 24.04 29.96
CA ASN A 42 30.04 25.01 28.87
C ASN A 42 30.38 24.40 27.49
N SER A 43 31.33 23.47 27.45
CA SER A 43 31.68 22.75 26.23
C SER A 43 30.54 21.81 25.80
N ALA A 44 30.02 21.01 26.74
CA ALA A 44 28.91 20.09 26.52
C ALA A 44 27.63 20.80 26.09
N LYS A 45 27.28 21.94 26.73
CA LYS A 45 26.13 22.76 26.33
C LYS A 45 26.28 23.32 24.91
N LYS A 46 27.48 23.75 24.51
CA LYS A 46 27.74 24.23 23.14
C LYS A 46 27.70 23.09 22.12
N ALA A 47 28.20 21.91 22.47
CA ALA A 47 28.18 20.74 21.59
C ALA A 47 26.75 20.26 21.33
N THR A 48 25.94 20.13 22.39
CA THR A 48 24.52 19.75 22.30
C THR A 48 23.68 20.80 21.56
N GLN A 49 23.90 22.09 21.81
CA GLN A 49 23.26 23.16 21.05
C GLN A 49 23.58 23.05 19.55
N LYS A 50 24.83 22.75 19.17
CA LYS A 50 25.20 22.56 17.76
C LYS A 50 24.46 21.37 17.16
N THR A 51 24.37 20.24 17.86
CA THR A 51 23.62 19.06 17.38
C THR A 51 22.14 19.40 17.18
N ILE A 52 21.52 20.11 18.13
CA ILE A 52 20.13 20.56 18.00
C ILE A 52 19.97 21.51 16.82
N GLU A 53 20.87 22.47 16.64
CA GLU A 53 20.81 23.46 15.56
C GLU A 53 20.89 22.82 14.16
N THR A 54 21.55 21.67 14.00
CA THR A 54 21.52 20.92 12.74
C THR A 54 20.14 20.36 12.37
N ARG A 55 19.26 20.11 13.36
CA ARG A 55 17.93 19.51 13.18
C ARG A 55 16.79 20.52 13.36
N PHE A 56 16.92 21.41 14.32
CA PHE A 56 15.98 22.44 14.75
C PHE A 56 16.66 23.81 14.70
N PRO A 57 16.66 24.49 13.53
CA PRO A 57 17.32 25.77 13.39
C PRO A 57 16.64 26.84 14.25
N GLY A 58 17.42 27.53 15.09
CA GLY A 58 16.95 28.65 15.90
C GLY A 58 16.25 28.30 17.22
N GLU A 59 16.17 27.02 17.61
CA GLU A 59 15.62 26.62 18.91
C GLU A 59 16.67 26.72 20.03
N ARG A 60 16.25 27.23 21.20
CA ARG A 60 17.11 27.45 22.36
C ARG A 60 17.07 26.26 23.30
N LEU A 61 18.22 25.97 23.89
CA LEU A 61 18.41 24.89 24.84
C LEU A 61 18.27 25.37 26.29
N HIS A 62 17.38 24.73 27.03
CA HIS A 62 17.13 24.99 28.44
C HIS A 62 17.88 23.99 29.33
N THR A 63 18.20 24.40 30.57
CA THR A 63 18.73 23.51 31.61
C THR A 63 17.59 23.05 32.52
N LEU A 64 17.69 21.85 33.08
CA LEU A 64 16.68 21.28 34.00
C LEU A 64 17.34 20.69 35.26
N ASP A 65 18.36 21.36 35.80
CA ASP A 65 19.07 20.88 36.99
C ASP A 65 18.46 21.46 38.29
N SER A 66 17.91 22.68 38.26
CA SER A 66 17.32 23.37 39.41
C SER A 66 15.81 23.56 39.30
N LEU A 67 15.11 23.66 40.44
CA LEU A 67 13.69 24.02 40.48
C LEU A 67 13.41 25.40 39.84
N GLN A 68 14.35 26.34 39.93
CA GLN A 68 14.23 27.65 39.28
C GLN A 68 14.29 27.54 37.75
N ASP A 69 15.13 26.63 37.25
CA ASP A 69 15.22 26.32 35.83
C ASP A 69 13.93 25.64 35.35
N GLY A 70 13.40 24.71 36.14
CA GLY A 70 12.09 24.09 35.89
C GLY A 70 10.95 25.11 35.79
N GLY A 71 10.89 26.08 36.70
CA GLY A 71 9.93 27.18 36.63
C GLY A 71 10.09 28.04 35.38
N SER A 72 11.33 28.26 34.94
CA SER A 72 11.63 29.00 33.70
C SER A 72 11.18 28.23 32.44
N VAL A 73 11.37 26.91 32.40
CA VAL A 73 10.89 26.03 31.32
C VAL A 73 9.36 25.98 31.29
N LEU A 74 8.69 25.85 32.42
CA LEU A 74 7.21 25.90 32.49
C LEU A 74 6.66 27.25 32.01
N ARG A 75 7.32 28.35 32.37
CA ARG A 75 6.98 29.68 31.85
C ARG A 75 7.20 29.78 30.34
N PHE A 76 8.22 29.12 29.81
CA PHE A 76 8.44 29.06 28.38
C PHE A 76 7.34 28.26 27.68
N ILE A 77 7.03 27.04 28.14
CA ILE A 77 5.99 26.16 27.57
C ILE A 77 4.62 26.85 27.56
N SER A 78 4.27 27.56 28.65
CA SER A 78 2.98 28.28 28.74
C SER A 78 2.85 29.46 27.77
N ASN A 79 3.96 30.16 27.47
CA ASN A 79 3.96 31.33 26.59
C ASN A 79 4.40 31.01 25.16
N GLN A 80 4.75 29.76 24.87
CA GLN A 80 5.26 29.36 23.56
C GLN A 80 4.18 29.46 22.49
N LYS A 81 4.53 30.01 21.32
CA LYS A 81 3.64 30.02 20.17
C LYS A 81 3.40 28.58 19.70
N ARG A 82 2.13 28.17 19.68
CA ARG A 82 1.74 26.83 19.22
C ARG A 82 1.98 26.69 17.72
N ARG A 83 2.59 25.57 17.32
CA ARG A 83 2.65 25.12 15.94
C ARG A 83 1.45 24.22 15.67
N ALA A 84 0.60 24.64 14.72
CA ALA A 84 -0.57 23.87 14.32
C ALA A 84 -0.14 22.63 13.54
N VAL A 85 -0.72 21.48 13.87
CA VAL A 85 -0.52 20.22 13.16
C VAL A 85 -1.80 19.98 12.37
N VAL A 86 -1.77 20.30 11.07
CA VAL A 86 -2.99 20.39 10.25
C VAL A 86 -3.80 19.08 10.29
N CYS A 87 -3.18 17.92 10.13
CA CYS A 87 -3.92 16.65 10.17
C CYS A 87 -4.67 16.44 11.50
N ARG A 88 -4.10 16.85 12.64
CA ARG A 88 -4.73 16.72 13.96
C ARG A 88 -5.79 17.80 14.19
N ASP A 89 -5.47 19.06 13.86
CA ASP A 89 -6.34 20.20 14.16
C ASP A 89 -7.59 20.21 13.26
N MET A 90 -7.55 19.51 12.12
CA MET A 90 -8.70 19.32 11.23
C MET A 90 -9.71 18.28 11.74
N HIS A 91 -9.36 17.49 12.75
CA HIS A 91 -10.24 16.49 13.34
C HIS A 91 -10.54 16.84 14.82
N PRO A 92 -11.76 16.58 15.31
CA PRO A 92 -12.01 16.57 16.73
C PRO A 92 -11.24 15.40 17.36
N HIS A 93 -10.58 15.63 18.49
CA HIS A 93 -9.86 14.58 19.20
C HIS A 93 -9.92 14.77 20.71
N LEU A 94 -9.80 13.67 21.43
CA LEU A 94 -9.88 13.62 22.88
C LEU A 94 -8.79 12.68 23.40
N LEU A 95 -8.11 13.10 24.46
CA LEU A 95 -7.21 12.23 25.22
C LEU A 95 -8.03 11.67 26.40
N ALA A 96 -8.12 10.35 26.50
CA ALA A 96 -8.87 9.70 27.56
C ALA A 96 -8.12 9.81 28.89
N GLU A 97 -8.81 10.29 29.93
CA GLU A 97 -8.31 10.31 31.31
C GLU A 97 -8.89 9.16 32.13
N SER A 98 -10.14 8.80 31.87
CA SER A 98 -10.79 7.63 32.45
C SER A 98 -11.62 6.89 31.40
N THR A 99 -11.62 5.58 31.51
CA THR A 99 -12.43 4.67 30.71
C THR A 99 -13.29 3.82 31.64
N GLN A 100 -14.58 3.71 31.34
CA GLN A 100 -15.49 2.82 32.05
C GLN A 100 -16.26 1.98 31.04
N PHE A 101 -16.29 0.67 31.23
CA PHE A 101 -17.02 -0.24 30.36
C PHE A 101 -18.33 -0.65 31.01
N ILE A 102 -19.44 -0.40 30.33
CA ILE A 102 -20.78 -0.78 30.76
C ILE A 102 -21.25 -1.91 29.85
N PRO A 103 -21.33 -3.17 30.35
CA PRO A 103 -21.82 -4.28 29.55
C PRO A 103 -23.29 -4.09 29.17
N SER A 104 -23.67 -4.51 27.96
CA SER A 104 -25.06 -4.48 27.54
C SER A 104 -25.88 -5.53 28.30
N LYS A 105 -27.19 -5.27 28.47
CA LYS A 105 -28.10 -6.20 29.16
C LYS A 105 -28.38 -7.49 28.37
N GLU A 106 -28.13 -7.46 27.06
CA GLU A 106 -28.43 -8.58 26.15
C GLU A 106 -27.22 -9.48 25.89
N ASN A 107 -26.00 -8.92 25.89
CA ASN A 107 -24.74 -9.65 25.69
C ASN A 107 -23.68 -9.12 26.66
N GLU A 108 -23.08 -9.99 27.48
CA GLU A 108 -22.01 -9.59 28.41
C GLU A 108 -20.67 -9.29 27.70
N GLU A 109 -20.49 -9.80 26.48
CA GLU A 109 -19.26 -9.63 25.69
C GLU A 109 -19.20 -8.31 24.90
N VAL A 110 -20.35 -7.68 24.64
CA VAL A 110 -20.46 -6.42 23.90
C VAL A 110 -21.10 -5.36 24.80
N GLY A 111 -20.49 -4.19 24.89
CA GLY A 111 -20.99 -3.13 25.77
C GLY A 111 -20.72 -1.73 25.23
N THR A 112 -21.12 -0.76 26.04
CA THR A 112 -20.89 0.66 25.80
C THR A 112 -19.62 1.08 26.55
N LEU A 113 -18.67 1.67 25.83
CA LEU A 113 -17.46 2.23 26.43
C LEU A 113 -17.66 3.72 26.68
N GLU A 114 -17.55 4.13 27.94
CA GLU A 114 -17.53 5.54 28.33
C GLU A 114 -16.09 6.04 28.40
N VAL A 115 -15.78 7.04 27.57
CA VAL A 115 -14.45 7.65 27.53
C VAL A 115 -14.56 9.11 27.95
N SER A 116 -13.92 9.46 29.07
CA SER A 116 -13.94 10.82 29.60
C SER A 116 -12.64 11.57 29.30
N GLY A 117 -12.75 12.81 28.86
CA GLY A 117 -11.59 13.67 28.59
C GLY A 117 -11.96 15.03 27.99
N TYR A 118 -10.93 15.81 27.65
CA TYR A 118 -11.13 17.15 27.08
C TYR A 118 -11.17 17.11 25.54
N VAL A 119 -12.19 17.72 24.95
CA VAL A 119 -12.28 17.90 23.49
C VAL A 119 -11.22 18.90 23.02
N ARG A 120 -10.50 18.56 21.95
CA ARG A 120 -9.49 19.40 21.30
C ARG A 120 -9.65 19.38 19.79
N GLY A 121 -9.14 20.41 19.11
CA GLY A 121 -9.24 20.54 17.65
C GLY A 121 -10.57 21.16 17.22
N ARG A 122 -11.36 20.42 16.45
CA ARG A 122 -12.72 20.84 16.01
C ARG A 122 -13.80 20.46 17.02
N PRO A 123 -15.02 21.01 16.90
CA PRO A 123 -16.17 20.53 17.63
C PRO A 123 -16.46 19.05 17.32
N LEU A 124 -16.79 18.26 18.35
CA LEU A 124 -17.10 16.84 18.23
C LEU A 124 -18.61 16.64 18.06
N SER A 125 -19.02 16.10 16.91
CA SER A 125 -20.41 15.80 16.59
C SER A 125 -20.76 14.36 16.97
N VAL A 126 -21.92 14.13 17.60
CA VAL A 126 -22.37 12.78 18.02
C VAL A 126 -22.73 11.89 16.83
N ASN A 127 -23.20 12.51 15.74
CA ASN A 127 -23.66 11.78 14.55
C ASN A 127 -22.50 11.26 13.69
N GLY A 128 -21.30 11.83 13.86
CA GLY A 128 -20.09 11.37 13.20
C GLY A 128 -19.58 10.06 13.79
N LEU A 129 -18.69 9.39 13.06
CA LEU A 129 -18.00 8.20 13.55
C LEU A 129 -16.80 8.56 14.42
N LEU A 130 -16.37 7.60 15.24
CA LEU A 130 -15.28 7.74 16.18
C LEU A 130 -14.23 6.66 15.89
N HIS A 131 -12.98 7.07 15.72
CA HIS A 131 -11.84 6.19 15.49
C HIS A 131 -10.99 6.07 16.75
N ILE A 132 -10.76 4.83 17.19
CA ILE A 132 -9.82 4.49 18.25
C ILE A 132 -8.62 3.77 17.59
N PRO A 133 -7.41 4.38 17.61
CA PRO A 133 -6.23 3.77 17.01
C PRO A 133 -5.95 2.39 17.61
N GLY A 134 -5.91 1.37 16.75
CA GLY A 134 -5.65 -0.02 17.13
C GLY A 134 -6.90 -0.88 17.34
N LEU A 135 -8.08 -0.27 17.52
CA LEU A 135 -9.36 -0.99 17.62
C LEU A 135 -10.23 -0.82 16.38
N GLY A 136 -10.27 0.40 15.83
CA GLY A 136 -10.98 0.71 14.60
C GLY A 136 -12.02 1.82 14.75
N ASP A 137 -13.06 1.77 13.91
CA ASP A 137 -14.10 2.78 13.85
C ASP A 137 -15.36 2.29 14.57
N PHE A 138 -16.01 3.19 15.30
CA PHE A 138 -17.20 2.93 16.10
C PHE A 138 -18.21 4.07 15.96
N GLN A 139 -19.47 3.77 16.28
CA GLN A 139 -20.53 4.74 16.39
C GLN A 139 -20.65 5.27 17.83
N MET A 140 -21.07 6.52 17.99
CA MET A 140 -21.39 7.11 19.29
C MET A 140 -22.89 7.01 19.59
N THR A 141 -23.24 6.90 20.87
CA THR A 141 -24.63 6.93 21.33
C THR A 141 -24.99 8.28 21.93
N GLN A 142 -24.14 8.81 22.81
CA GLN A 142 -24.39 10.03 23.55
C GLN A 142 -23.08 10.71 23.95
N ILE A 143 -23.11 12.05 24.02
CA ILE A 143 -22.06 12.85 24.65
C ILE A 143 -22.66 13.56 25.86
N THR A 144 -22.04 13.34 27.02
CA THR A 144 -22.36 14.04 28.27
C THR A 144 -21.20 14.94 28.68
N ALA A 145 -21.49 16.03 29.37
CA ALA A 145 -20.50 16.93 29.94
C ALA A 145 -20.60 16.87 31.48
N PRO A 146 -19.83 15.98 32.13
CA PRO A 146 -19.69 16.01 33.58
C PRO A 146 -18.91 17.25 34.04
N PRO A 147 -18.98 17.61 35.34
CA PRO A 147 -18.18 18.69 35.89
C PRO A 147 -16.68 18.40 35.71
N ASP A 148 -15.92 19.46 35.39
CA ASP A 148 -14.48 19.40 35.17
C ASP A 148 -13.76 18.92 36.46
N PRO A 149 -12.95 17.83 36.40
CA PRO A 149 -12.22 17.33 37.57
C PRO A 149 -11.10 18.29 38.02
N HIS A 150 -10.55 19.10 37.10
CA HIS A 150 -9.36 19.91 37.33
C HIS A 150 -9.52 21.36 36.81
N PRO A 151 -10.49 22.14 37.34
CA PRO A 151 -10.71 23.50 36.87
C PRO A 151 -9.55 24.44 37.25
N VAL A 152 -9.03 25.18 36.27
CA VAL A 152 -7.90 26.14 36.43
C VAL A 152 -8.17 27.18 37.53
N LYS A 153 -9.43 27.56 37.70
CA LYS A 153 -9.91 28.30 38.86
C LYS A 153 -10.88 27.38 39.58
N ALA A 154 -10.48 26.78 40.69
CA ALA A 154 -11.43 26.24 41.65
C ALA A 154 -12.46 27.35 41.89
N ARG A 155 -13.74 27.12 41.58
CA ARG A 155 -14.78 28.13 41.77
C ARG A 155 -14.67 28.63 43.20
N LEU A 156 -14.15 29.84 43.37
CA LEU A 156 -14.24 30.58 44.63
C LEU A 156 -15.69 31.08 44.75
N HIS A 157 -16.65 30.15 44.77
CA HIS A 157 -18.00 30.43 45.20
C HIS A 157 -17.99 30.46 46.73
N ARG A 158 -17.53 31.59 47.27
CA ARG A 158 -18.12 32.08 48.51
C ARG A 158 -19.52 32.56 48.10
N PRO A 159 -20.62 31.88 48.48
CA PRO A 159 -21.95 32.45 48.26
C PRO A 159 -22.00 33.80 48.99
N PRO A 160 -22.68 34.83 48.44
CA PRO A 160 -22.97 36.02 49.22
C PRO A 160 -23.74 35.57 50.47
N ALA A 161 -23.30 36.03 51.64
CA ALA A 161 -23.97 35.76 52.89
C ALA A 161 -25.42 36.26 52.81
N VAL A 162 -26.35 35.36 52.52
CA VAL A 162 -27.77 35.55 52.76
C VAL A 162 -28.09 34.72 53.99
N MET A 163 -28.70 35.40 54.96
CA MET A 163 -29.02 34.91 56.29
C MET A 163 -29.82 33.61 56.27
N ASP A 164 -29.33 32.67 57.07
CA ASP A 164 -30.05 31.73 57.95
C ASP A 164 -31.53 31.43 57.63
N THR A 165 -31.77 30.21 57.18
CA THR A 165 -32.82 29.32 57.73
C THR A 165 -32.41 27.89 57.40
N GLY A 166 -32.31 27.07 58.45
CA GLY A 166 -31.72 25.73 58.39
C GLY A 166 -32.57 24.73 57.60
N GLU A 167 -31.92 24.07 56.65
CA GLU A 167 -32.24 22.74 56.15
C GLU A 167 -30.92 22.11 55.65
N GLU A 168 -30.79 20.81 55.91
CA GLU A 168 -29.55 20.02 55.85
C GLU A 168 -28.93 20.01 54.45
N ARG A 169 -27.66 20.40 54.35
CA ARG A 169 -26.85 20.27 53.12
C ARG A 169 -26.31 18.85 53.01
N GLU A 170 -27.10 17.95 52.42
CA GLU A 170 -26.57 16.75 51.77
C GLU A 170 -26.12 17.07 50.33
N GLY A 171 -25.06 16.39 49.88
CA GLY A 171 -24.24 16.75 48.73
C GLY A 171 -25.00 16.96 47.41
N MET A 172 -24.96 18.20 46.91
CA MET A 172 -25.38 18.52 45.56
C MET A 172 -24.26 18.09 44.59
N ALA A 173 -24.31 16.85 44.10
CA ALA A 173 -23.54 16.44 42.93
C ALA A 173 -24.00 17.32 41.76
N GLU A 174 -23.11 18.16 41.21
CA GLU A 174 -23.44 18.99 40.05
C GLU A 174 -23.94 18.07 38.92
N GLU A 175 -25.17 18.27 38.45
CA GLU A 175 -25.87 17.40 37.50
C GLU A 175 -25.07 17.20 36.20
N ILE A 176 -24.94 15.95 35.76
CA ILE A 176 -24.31 15.58 34.48
C ILE A 176 -25.17 16.15 33.36
N LYS A 177 -24.66 17.16 32.64
CA LYS A 177 -25.39 17.78 31.54
C LYS A 177 -25.24 16.94 30.27
N VAL A 178 -26.36 16.44 29.74
CA VAL A 178 -26.37 15.83 28.41
C VAL A 178 -26.13 16.91 27.36
N VAL A 179 -25.08 16.76 26.55
CA VAL A 179 -24.73 17.72 25.49
C VAL A 179 -25.53 17.40 24.24
N ALA A 180 -25.47 16.15 23.79
CA ALA A 180 -26.15 15.69 22.59
C ALA A 180 -26.33 14.16 22.60
N VAL A 181 -27.40 13.69 21.96
CA VAL A 181 -27.74 12.28 21.76
C VAL A 181 -27.75 12.01 20.25
N ALA A 182 -27.32 10.82 19.83
CA ALA A 182 -27.26 10.45 18.41
C ALA A 182 -28.67 10.43 17.78
N ASP A 183 -28.83 11.13 16.65
CA ASP A 183 -30.05 11.08 15.84
C ASP A 183 -29.92 9.94 14.82
N PRO A 184 -30.77 8.89 14.84
CA PRO A 184 -30.63 7.74 13.94
C PRO A 184 -30.78 8.11 12.46
N ALA A 185 -31.44 9.22 12.13
CA ALA A 185 -31.62 9.69 10.76
C ALA A 185 -30.40 10.45 10.18
N LYS A 186 -29.56 11.04 11.04
CA LYS A 186 -28.36 11.79 10.63
C LYS A 186 -27.07 11.03 10.89
N GLN A 187 -27.14 9.97 11.70
CA GLN A 187 -26.00 9.17 12.10
C GLN A 187 -25.35 8.49 10.88
N GLU A 188 -24.03 8.60 10.78
CA GLU A 188 -23.28 7.97 9.70
C GLU A 188 -23.22 6.44 9.88
N SER A 189 -23.39 5.71 8.78
CA SER A 189 -23.34 4.25 8.75
C SER A 189 -21.93 3.73 9.03
N LEU A 190 -21.82 2.62 9.76
CA LEU A 190 -20.55 1.95 10.00
C LEU A 190 -20.04 1.18 8.76
N ASP A 191 -20.88 1.02 7.73
CA ASP A 191 -20.55 0.28 6.52
C ASP A 191 -19.40 0.92 5.74
N ARG A 192 -18.33 0.14 5.58
CA ARG A 192 -17.10 0.53 4.89
C ARG A 192 -17.15 0.28 3.39
N GLU A 193 -17.88 -0.77 3.01
CA GLU A 193 -17.99 -1.28 1.65
C GLU A 193 -19.43 -1.13 1.16
N VAL A 194 -19.59 -0.99 -0.15
CA VAL A 194 -20.91 -1.17 -0.78
C VAL A 194 -21.18 -2.67 -0.86
N GLU A 195 -22.26 -3.12 -0.23
CA GLU A 195 -22.77 -4.47 -0.41
C GLU A 195 -23.14 -4.66 -1.88
N LEU A 196 -22.52 -5.67 -2.51
CA LEU A 196 -22.82 -6.01 -3.90
C LEU A 196 -23.87 -7.10 -3.89
N ASP A 197 -25.05 -6.82 -4.44
CA ASP A 197 -26.05 -7.85 -4.66
C ASP A 197 -25.52 -8.84 -5.70
N PRO A 198 -25.26 -10.12 -5.31
CA PRO A 198 -24.65 -11.10 -6.22
C PRO A 198 -25.49 -11.36 -7.47
N MET A 199 -26.81 -11.12 -7.38
CA MET A 199 -27.77 -11.36 -8.45
C MET A 199 -27.93 -10.16 -9.41
N GLU A 200 -27.47 -8.96 -9.04
CA GLU A 200 -27.65 -7.72 -9.82
C GLU A 200 -26.71 -7.65 -11.04
N GLY A 201 -25.59 -8.39 -11.02
CA GLY A 201 -24.58 -8.39 -12.10
C GLY A 201 -24.57 -9.63 -12.99
N GLU A 202 -25.37 -10.66 -12.70
CA GLU A 202 -25.37 -11.95 -13.41
C GLU A 202 -26.62 -12.19 -14.26
N GLN A 203 -27.57 -11.25 -14.29
CA GLN A 203 -28.83 -11.41 -15.03
C GLN A 203 -29.00 -10.42 -16.19
N THR A 204 -28.04 -10.39 -17.11
CA THR A 204 -28.37 -10.14 -18.51
C THR A 204 -28.41 -11.50 -19.20
N TRP A 205 -29.60 -12.05 -19.39
CA TRP A 205 -29.78 -13.05 -20.44
C TRP A 205 -29.18 -12.44 -21.71
N PRO A 206 -28.26 -13.12 -22.41
CA PRO A 206 -27.79 -12.62 -23.69
C PRO A 206 -29.02 -12.34 -24.55
N THR A 207 -29.19 -11.09 -24.97
CA THR A 207 -30.26 -10.76 -25.90
C THR A 207 -30.04 -11.59 -27.16
N GLU A 208 -31.12 -11.99 -27.81
CA GLU A 208 -31.08 -12.81 -29.02
C GLU A 208 -30.17 -12.18 -30.09
N GLU A 209 -30.06 -10.84 -30.08
CA GLU A 209 -29.15 -10.05 -30.91
C GLU A 209 -27.67 -10.15 -30.53
N GLU A 210 -27.30 -10.28 -29.25
CA GLU A 210 -25.91 -10.47 -28.83
C GLU A 210 -25.43 -11.89 -29.07
N LEU A 211 -26.32 -12.88 -28.92
CA LEU A 211 -26.03 -14.27 -29.24
C LEU A 211 -25.90 -14.45 -30.76
N ALA A 212 -26.80 -13.84 -31.54
CA ALA A 212 -26.68 -13.76 -33.00
C ALA A 212 -25.41 -12.99 -33.42
N GLY A 213 -25.06 -11.91 -32.72
CA GLY A 213 -23.86 -11.12 -32.97
C GLY A 213 -22.56 -11.87 -32.66
N ALA A 214 -22.52 -12.69 -31.61
CA ALA A 214 -21.38 -13.54 -31.29
C ALA A 214 -21.22 -14.70 -32.28
N VAL A 215 -22.33 -15.34 -32.68
CA VAL A 215 -22.36 -16.37 -33.74
C VAL A 215 -21.91 -15.79 -35.08
N SER A 216 -22.35 -14.57 -35.41
CA SER A 216 -21.94 -13.88 -36.64
C SER A 216 -20.48 -13.44 -36.61
N ARG A 217 -19.95 -13.00 -35.45
CA ARG A 217 -18.51 -12.66 -35.29
C ARG A 217 -17.60 -13.88 -35.37
N LEU A 218 -18.06 -15.06 -34.96
CA LEU A 218 -17.34 -16.32 -35.13
C LEU A 218 -17.30 -16.77 -36.61
N GLN A 219 -18.26 -16.33 -37.43
CA GLN A 219 -18.35 -16.68 -38.85
C GLN A 219 -17.61 -15.71 -39.80
N THR A 220 -17.31 -14.47 -39.37
CA THR A 220 -16.66 -13.47 -40.23
C THR A 220 -15.53 -12.68 -39.53
N PRO A 221 -14.26 -12.83 -39.95
CA PRO A 221 -13.16 -11.92 -39.60
C PRO A 221 -13.23 -10.59 -40.39
N PRO A 222 -12.43 -9.57 -40.04
CA PRO A 222 -12.49 -8.20 -40.60
C PRO A 222 -11.88 -8.08 -42.01
N THR A 223 -12.03 -9.10 -42.84
CA THR A 223 -11.57 -9.17 -44.23
C THR A 223 -12.69 -9.47 -45.22
N GLY A 224 -13.95 -9.48 -44.79
CA GLY A 224 -15.10 -9.60 -45.70
C GLY A 224 -15.19 -10.95 -46.44
N GLN A 225 -14.48 -11.98 -45.97
CA GLN A 225 -14.61 -13.34 -46.47
C GLN A 225 -15.14 -14.26 -45.36
N PRO A 226 -16.21 -15.03 -45.62
CA PRO A 226 -16.75 -15.97 -44.65
C PRO A 226 -15.75 -17.10 -44.38
N LEU A 227 -15.55 -17.45 -43.10
CA LEU A 227 -14.84 -18.66 -42.72
C LEU A 227 -15.71 -19.85 -43.11
N ARG A 228 -15.28 -20.59 -44.14
CA ARG A 228 -15.85 -21.92 -44.40
C ARG A 228 -15.46 -22.82 -43.22
N PRO A 229 -16.36 -23.66 -42.69
CA PRO A 229 -15.97 -24.69 -41.74
C PRO A 229 -14.81 -25.48 -42.34
N SER A 230 -13.72 -25.69 -41.59
CA SER A 230 -12.70 -26.65 -42.02
C SER A 230 -13.36 -28.02 -42.02
N GLU A 231 -13.81 -28.45 -43.19
CA GLU A 231 -14.31 -29.81 -43.40
C GLU A 231 -13.27 -30.78 -42.85
N ALA A 232 -13.69 -31.69 -41.97
CA ALA A 232 -12.82 -32.75 -41.49
C ALA A 232 -12.50 -33.65 -42.70
N ARG A 233 -11.35 -33.39 -43.33
CA ARG A 233 -10.88 -34.13 -44.50
C ARG A 233 -10.31 -35.46 -44.05
N ARG A 234 -10.84 -36.56 -44.59
CA ARG A 234 -10.24 -37.89 -44.42
C ARG A 234 -8.95 -37.93 -45.22
N VAL A 235 -7.84 -37.61 -44.56
CA VAL A 235 -6.49 -37.79 -45.08
C VAL A 235 -6.03 -39.22 -44.79
N PRO A 236 -5.29 -39.89 -45.69
CA PRO A 236 -4.68 -41.19 -45.42
C PRO A 236 -3.82 -41.15 -44.15
N ARG A 237 -3.80 -42.25 -43.40
CA ARG A 237 -2.96 -42.37 -42.19
C ARG A 237 -1.49 -42.18 -42.57
N GLY A 238 -0.81 -41.22 -41.92
CA GLY A 238 0.58 -40.88 -42.21
C GLY A 238 0.79 -39.64 -43.10
N THR A 239 -0.27 -38.98 -43.57
CA THR A 239 -0.14 -37.75 -44.38
C THR A 239 0.15 -36.55 -43.49
N SER A 240 1.24 -35.80 -43.77
CA SER A 240 1.54 -34.54 -43.07
C SER A 240 0.60 -33.41 -43.49
N ASP A 241 0.37 -32.43 -42.61
CA ASP A 241 -0.50 -31.26 -42.88
C ASP A 241 -0.12 -30.52 -44.17
N TYR A 242 1.16 -30.54 -44.55
CA TYR A 242 1.64 -29.96 -45.80
C TYR A 242 1.15 -30.76 -47.02
N GLN A 243 1.24 -32.09 -46.99
CA GLN A 243 0.75 -32.96 -48.07
C GLN A 243 -0.78 -32.89 -48.20
N ALA A 244 -1.49 -32.81 -47.07
CA ALA A 244 -2.95 -32.68 -47.04
C ALA A 244 -3.49 -31.42 -47.74
N ALA A 245 -2.68 -30.37 -47.85
CA ALA A 245 -3.07 -29.11 -48.49
C ALA A 245 -3.06 -29.16 -50.04
N TRP A 246 -2.39 -30.15 -50.64
CA TRP A 246 -2.20 -30.25 -52.11
C TRP A 246 -3.07 -31.29 -52.81
N ILE A 247 -3.81 -32.12 -52.07
CA ILE A 247 -4.63 -33.20 -52.65
C ILE A 247 -5.90 -32.61 -53.28
N VAL A 248 -5.95 -32.60 -54.62
CA VAL A 248 -7.16 -32.40 -55.45
C VAL A 248 -7.61 -33.79 -55.91
N ALA A 249 -8.91 -34.10 -55.76
CA ALA A 249 -9.46 -35.40 -56.05
C ALA A 249 -9.52 -35.68 -57.57
N ASP A 250 -8.93 -36.79 -58.00
CA ASP A 250 -9.49 -37.71 -59.00
C ASP A 250 -8.73 -39.07 -59.04
N SER A 251 -9.53 -40.15 -59.13
CA SER A 251 -9.32 -41.55 -59.53
C SER A 251 -8.37 -42.53 -58.77
N GLU A 252 -9.00 -43.62 -58.33
CA GLU A 252 -8.60 -45.05 -58.13
C GLU A 252 -7.46 -45.55 -59.04
N ASP A 253 -6.62 -46.57 -58.78
CA ASP A 253 -6.40 -47.59 -57.74
C ASP A 253 -5.01 -48.24 -57.99
N GLU A 254 -4.60 -49.16 -57.10
CA GLU A 254 -3.66 -50.31 -57.24
C GLU A 254 -2.27 -50.25 -56.56
N ASP A 255 -1.97 -51.40 -55.93
CA ASP A 255 -0.97 -51.75 -54.91
C ASP A 255 0.43 -52.10 -55.48
N GLU A 256 1.46 -52.14 -54.61
CA GLU A 256 2.39 -53.29 -54.41
C GLU A 256 3.47 -53.01 -53.33
N GLU A 257 3.96 -54.10 -52.70
CA GLU A 257 4.77 -54.21 -51.47
C GLU A 257 6.32 -54.16 -51.62
N GLU A 258 7.00 -54.25 -50.45
CA GLU A 258 8.42 -54.55 -50.10
C GLU A 258 9.42 -53.37 -50.11
N GLY A 259 10.36 -53.18 -49.17
CA GLY A 259 10.81 -53.86 -47.93
C GLY A 259 12.13 -53.20 -47.42
N SER A 260 12.57 -53.58 -46.21
CA SER A 260 13.95 -53.49 -45.64
C SER A 260 14.37 -52.32 -44.70
N GLU A 261 14.35 -52.65 -43.39
CA GLU A 261 15.35 -52.55 -42.29
C GLU A 261 16.34 -51.37 -42.03
N GLY A 262 16.49 -51.09 -40.72
CA GLY A 262 17.68 -50.53 -40.02
C GLY A 262 17.51 -49.07 -39.57
N GLU A 263 17.76 -48.63 -38.32
CA GLU A 263 18.51 -49.18 -37.19
C GLU A 263 18.13 -48.37 -35.92
N GLU A 264 18.02 -49.02 -34.76
CA GLU A 264 17.86 -48.38 -33.44
C GLU A 264 19.24 -48.04 -32.85
N VAL A 265 19.35 -46.95 -32.09
CA VAL A 265 20.54 -46.62 -31.28
C VAL A 265 20.08 -46.33 -29.84
N PRO A 266 20.69 -46.96 -28.81
CA PRO A 266 20.21 -46.93 -27.43
C PRO A 266 20.72 -45.74 -26.62
N VAL A 267 20.13 -45.59 -25.43
CA VAL A 267 20.43 -44.66 -24.33
C VAL A 267 21.21 -45.39 -23.23
N ASP A 268 22.28 -44.79 -22.71
CA ASP A 268 22.80 -44.80 -21.31
C ASP A 268 24.24 -44.19 -21.29
N ASP A 269 24.86 -43.64 -20.25
CA ASP A 269 24.59 -43.49 -18.81
C ASP A 269 25.53 -42.36 -18.25
N GLU A 270 25.28 -42.00 -17.00
CA GLU A 270 25.87 -41.04 -16.06
C GLU A 270 27.39 -40.78 -16.03
N SER A 271 27.75 -39.58 -15.58
CA SER A 271 29.01 -39.31 -14.89
C SER A 271 28.82 -38.26 -13.78
N GLU A 272 28.82 -38.73 -12.53
CA GLU A 272 28.92 -37.93 -11.31
C GLU A 272 30.23 -37.14 -11.28
N MET A 273 30.19 -35.89 -10.80
CA MET A 273 31.37 -35.06 -10.56
C MET A 273 31.52 -34.85 -9.06
N ASP A 274 32.58 -35.44 -8.50
CA ASP A 274 33.04 -35.26 -7.12
C ASP A 274 33.22 -33.77 -6.78
N THR A 275 32.48 -33.29 -5.80
CA THR A 275 32.75 -32.00 -5.12
C THR A 275 33.53 -32.25 -3.84
N GLU A 276 34.81 -31.86 -3.85
CA GLU A 276 35.66 -31.83 -2.66
C GLU A 276 35.14 -30.77 -1.66
N SER A 277 34.62 -31.23 -0.52
CA SER A 277 34.22 -30.37 0.59
C SER A 277 35.44 -29.97 1.42
N VAL A 278 35.79 -28.69 1.43
CA VAL A 278 36.78 -28.13 2.36
C VAL A 278 36.10 -27.89 3.72
N THR A 279 36.43 -28.72 4.71
CA THR A 279 35.95 -28.56 6.09
C THR A 279 36.68 -27.42 6.79
N TYR A 280 35.96 -26.39 7.24
CA TYR A 280 36.39 -25.51 8.33
C TYR A 280 35.45 -25.69 9.52
N GLY A 281 36.04 -25.91 10.70
CA GLY A 281 35.35 -26.22 11.94
C GLY A 281 34.66 -25.01 12.60
N ASP A 282 33.71 -25.38 13.46
CA ASP A 282 32.85 -24.55 14.34
C ASP A 282 31.60 -23.93 13.67
N THR A 283 30.93 -24.69 12.79
CA THR A 283 29.70 -24.32 12.06
C THR A 283 28.39 -24.55 12.83
N GLU A 284 28.35 -25.49 13.79
CA GLU A 284 27.09 -25.95 14.40
C GLU A 284 26.33 -24.86 15.19
N LYS A 285 27.00 -23.81 15.67
CA LYS A 285 26.36 -22.66 16.34
C LYS A 285 25.97 -21.53 15.38
N TYR A 286 26.58 -21.48 14.20
CA TYR A 286 26.30 -20.49 13.16
C TYR A 286 25.02 -20.90 12.39
N ASP A 287 24.93 -22.18 12.01
CA ASP A 287 23.82 -22.70 11.21
C ASP A 287 22.47 -22.71 11.96
N ALA A 288 22.50 -22.81 13.30
CA ALA A 288 21.28 -22.76 14.13
C ALA A 288 20.67 -21.36 14.29
N GLN A 289 21.38 -20.30 13.89
CA GLN A 289 20.92 -18.90 14.00
C GLN A 289 20.53 -18.28 12.65
N PHE A 290 20.85 -18.93 11.53
CA PHE A 290 20.61 -18.42 10.19
C PHE A 290 19.54 -19.22 9.47
N ASP A 291 18.42 -18.57 9.17
CA ASP A 291 17.40 -19.10 8.27
C ASP A 291 17.89 -18.96 6.81
N MET A 292 18.53 -20.02 6.32
CA MET A 292 19.08 -20.09 4.96
C MET A 292 18.04 -19.75 3.88
N GLU A 293 16.78 -20.15 4.07
CA GLU A 293 15.72 -19.88 3.09
C GLU A 293 15.39 -18.39 3.02
N ALA A 294 15.32 -17.72 4.17
CA ALA A 294 15.09 -16.28 4.23
C ALA A 294 16.24 -15.49 3.61
N GLU A 295 17.49 -15.93 3.82
CA GLU A 295 18.67 -15.30 3.21
C GLU A 295 18.73 -15.49 1.69
N GLU A 296 18.44 -16.70 1.20
CA GLU A 296 18.35 -17.00 -0.23
C GLU A 296 17.29 -16.12 -0.90
N GLN A 297 16.11 -16.01 -0.32
CA GLN A 297 15.05 -15.13 -0.81
C GLN A 297 15.48 -13.66 -0.84
N GLN A 298 16.19 -13.18 0.19
CA GLN A 298 16.72 -11.81 0.21
C GLN A 298 17.79 -11.60 -0.87
N PHE A 299 18.66 -12.58 -1.09
CA PHE A 299 19.68 -12.53 -2.12
C PHE A 299 19.06 -12.50 -3.53
N GLU A 300 18.06 -13.34 -3.78
CA GLU A 300 17.29 -13.32 -5.03
C GLU A 300 16.59 -11.99 -5.26
N LEU A 301 15.98 -11.42 -4.22
CA LEU A 301 15.34 -10.09 -4.29
C LEU A 301 16.35 -9.00 -4.66
N LEU A 302 17.55 -9.05 -4.07
CA LEU A 302 18.63 -8.10 -4.35
C LEU A 302 19.15 -8.27 -5.77
N ARG A 303 19.33 -9.51 -6.24
CA ARG A 303 19.69 -9.82 -7.62
C ARG A 303 18.64 -9.30 -8.59
N ALA A 304 17.36 -9.55 -8.32
CA ALA A 304 16.25 -9.10 -9.15
C ALA A 304 16.10 -7.57 -9.19
N GLU A 305 16.40 -6.85 -8.09
CA GLU A 305 16.44 -5.38 -8.07
C GLU A 305 17.56 -4.86 -8.98
N ARG A 306 18.78 -5.42 -8.87
CA ARG A 306 19.93 -5.06 -9.71
C ARG A 306 19.68 -5.34 -11.18
N GLU A 307 19.14 -6.52 -11.50
CA GLU A 307 18.75 -6.89 -12.87
C GLU A 307 17.69 -5.94 -13.42
N ASN A 308 16.67 -5.57 -12.63
CA ASN A 308 15.65 -4.60 -13.06
C ASN A 308 16.20 -3.17 -13.24
N ALA A 309 17.24 -2.78 -12.49
CA ALA A 309 17.92 -1.50 -12.69
C ALA A 309 18.73 -1.47 -13.99
N MET A 310 19.42 -2.56 -14.32
CA MET A 310 20.18 -2.70 -15.58
C MET A 310 19.26 -2.89 -16.80
N PHE A 311 18.22 -3.71 -16.65
CA PHE A 311 17.30 -4.14 -17.71
C PHE A 311 15.84 -3.87 -17.30
N PRO A 312 15.36 -2.62 -17.46
CA PRO A 312 14.08 -2.19 -16.91
C PRO A 312 12.88 -2.83 -17.63
N ASP A 313 12.15 -3.67 -16.90
CA ASP A 313 10.97 -4.41 -17.36
C ASP A 313 11.22 -5.41 -18.52
N GLU A 314 12.47 -5.79 -18.77
CA GLU A 314 12.79 -6.86 -19.74
C GLU A 314 12.33 -8.21 -19.16
N VAL A 315 11.68 -9.02 -19.99
CA VAL A 315 11.18 -10.36 -19.63
C VAL A 315 11.38 -11.27 -20.82
N ASP A 316 11.97 -12.43 -20.58
CA ASP A 316 12.16 -13.43 -21.62
C ASP A 316 10.83 -14.10 -22.00
N THR A 317 10.67 -14.34 -23.31
CA THR A 317 9.54 -15.11 -23.81
C THR A 317 9.76 -16.59 -23.48
N PRO A 318 8.75 -17.26 -22.89
CA PRO A 318 8.85 -18.69 -22.62
C PRO A 318 8.83 -19.46 -23.93
N GLN A 319 9.51 -20.59 -23.96
CA GLN A 319 9.44 -21.52 -25.09
C GLN A 319 8.22 -22.45 -24.97
N ASP A 320 7.88 -22.85 -23.74
CA ASP A 320 6.84 -23.85 -23.48
C ASP A 320 5.42 -23.35 -23.72
N THR A 321 5.18 -22.04 -23.52
CA THR A 321 3.84 -21.44 -23.65
C THR A 321 3.80 -20.42 -24.78
N PRO A 322 2.81 -20.46 -25.68
CA PRO A 322 2.65 -19.44 -26.72
C PRO A 322 2.58 -18.03 -26.13
N ALA A 323 3.34 -17.10 -26.71
CA ALA A 323 3.48 -15.74 -26.18
C ALA A 323 2.14 -14.99 -26.17
N ARG A 324 1.26 -15.25 -27.15
CA ARG A 324 -0.10 -14.68 -27.17
C ARG A 324 -0.91 -15.04 -25.93
N ILE A 325 -0.79 -16.29 -25.44
CA ILE A 325 -1.54 -16.78 -24.27
C ILE A 325 -0.96 -16.15 -23.00
N ARG A 326 0.37 -16.20 -22.82
CA ARG A 326 1.04 -15.59 -21.67
C ARG A 326 0.77 -14.08 -21.57
N PHE A 327 0.72 -13.39 -22.70
CA PHE A 327 0.54 -11.94 -22.76
C PHE A 327 -0.85 -11.51 -23.25
N GLN A 328 -1.87 -12.37 -23.15
CA GLN A 328 -3.23 -12.10 -23.66
C GLN A 328 -3.84 -10.79 -23.13
N LYS A 329 -3.58 -10.46 -21.87
CA LYS A 329 -4.08 -9.23 -21.20
C LYS A 329 -3.28 -7.97 -21.53
N TYR A 330 -2.23 -8.08 -22.35
CA TYR A 330 -1.39 -6.97 -22.72
C TYR A 330 -1.77 -6.41 -24.09
N ARG A 331 -1.57 -5.10 -24.26
CA ARG A 331 -1.69 -4.42 -25.55
C ARG A 331 -0.46 -3.58 -25.86
N GLY A 332 -0.15 -3.46 -27.15
CA GLY A 332 0.81 -2.47 -27.63
C GLY A 332 0.17 -1.09 -27.66
N VAL A 333 0.90 -0.07 -27.21
CA VAL A 333 0.51 1.33 -27.41
C VAL A 333 1.61 2.05 -28.18
N LYS A 334 1.22 2.90 -29.12
CA LYS A 334 2.16 3.68 -29.93
C LYS A 334 2.99 4.64 -29.08
N SER A 335 2.34 5.33 -28.14
CA SER A 335 3.00 6.23 -27.21
C SER A 335 2.31 6.18 -25.86
N PHE A 336 3.09 5.89 -24.81
CA PHE A 336 2.57 5.80 -23.46
C PHE A 336 1.93 7.11 -22.97
N ARG A 337 2.41 8.26 -23.46
CA ARG A 337 1.90 9.58 -23.06
C ARG A 337 0.63 9.96 -23.81
N THR A 338 0.62 9.82 -25.14
CA THR A 338 -0.44 10.37 -25.99
C THR A 338 -1.55 9.38 -26.31
N SER A 339 -1.29 8.08 -26.33
CA SER A 339 -2.35 7.08 -26.60
C SER A 339 -3.36 7.07 -25.46
N PRO A 340 -4.68 7.12 -25.74
CA PRO A 340 -5.71 7.11 -24.71
C PRO A 340 -5.77 5.75 -24.01
N TRP A 341 -6.16 5.76 -22.74
CA TRP A 341 -6.47 4.56 -21.97
C TRP A 341 -7.71 4.85 -21.12
N HIS A 342 -8.80 4.10 -21.30
CA HIS A 342 -10.03 4.36 -20.58
C HIS A 342 -9.95 3.83 -19.13
N PRO A 343 -10.22 4.67 -18.10
CA PRO A 343 -10.17 4.25 -16.69
C PRO A 343 -11.24 3.25 -16.26
N ARG A 344 -12.26 3.00 -17.08
CA ARG A 344 -13.34 2.04 -16.76
C ARG A 344 -13.26 0.73 -17.55
N GLU A 345 -12.19 0.54 -18.31
CA GLU A 345 -11.96 -0.69 -19.06
C GLU A 345 -11.45 -1.81 -18.13
N ASN A 346 -12.03 -3.01 -18.23
CA ASN A 346 -11.61 -4.24 -17.52
C ASN A 346 -11.45 -4.08 -15.99
N LEU A 347 -12.43 -3.44 -15.34
CA LEU A 347 -12.42 -3.23 -13.89
C LEU A 347 -12.59 -4.56 -13.12
N PRO A 348 -11.82 -4.79 -12.04
CA PRO A 348 -12.04 -5.91 -11.12
C PRO A 348 -13.35 -5.76 -10.35
N ARG A 349 -13.89 -6.88 -9.85
CA ARG A 349 -15.08 -6.90 -8.96
C ARG A 349 -14.90 -6.01 -7.72
N ASP A 350 -13.68 -5.93 -7.17
CA ASP A 350 -13.34 -5.08 -6.02
C ASP A 350 -13.65 -3.59 -6.26
N TYR A 351 -13.63 -3.11 -7.51
CA TYR A 351 -13.95 -1.71 -7.84
C TYR A 351 -15.44 -1.38 -7.75
N ALA A 352 -16.32 -2.37 -7.66
CA ALA A 352 -17.73 -2.14 -7.42
C ALA A 352 -18.03 -1.86 -5.93
N LYS A 353 -17.17 -2.33 -5.02
CA LYS A 353 -17.32 -2.18 -3.56
C LYS A 353 -16.92 -0.79 -3.03
N ILE A 354 -16.14 -0.04 -3.81
CA ILE A 354 -15.52 1.21 -3.39
C ILE A 354 -16.40 2.42 -3.71
N PHE A 355 -16.20 3.48 -2.94
CA PHE A 355 -16.84 4.76 -3.18
C PHE A 355 -15.97 5.66 -4.06
N GLN A 356 -16.62 6.33 -5.02
CA GLN A 356 -15.99 7.33 -5.90
C GLN A 356 -16.59 8.71 -5.61
N PHE A 357 -15.71 9.72 -5.53
CA PHE A 357 -16.14 11.12 -5.51
C PHE A 357 -16.28 11.66 -6.93
N GLU A 358 -17.36 12.40 -7.21
CA GLU A 358 -17.45 13.21 -8.43
C GLU A 358 -16.37 14.30 -8.43
N ASN A 359 -16.24 15.02 -7.32
CA ASN A 359 -15.20 16.03 -7.13
C ASN A 359 -14.70 16.05 -5.68
N PHE A 360 -13.56 15.42 -5.47
CA PHE A 360 -12.92 15.29 -4.16
C PHE A 360 -12.60 16.65 -3.50
N SER A 361 -12.02 17.59 -4.26
CA SER A 361 -11.60 18.90 -3.74
C SER A 361 -12.78 19.76 -3.26
N ARG A 362 -13.91 19.70 -3.98
CA ARG A 362 -15.13 20.43 -3.58
C ARG A 362 -15.77 19.81 -2.35
N THR A 363 -15.86 18.49 -2.31
CA THR A 363 -16.41 17.74 -1.17
C THR A 363 -15.60 18.01 0.09
N LYS A 364 -14.28 17.92 0.01
CA LYS A 364 -13.38 18.27 1.10
C LYS A 364 -13.66 19.68 1.65
N LYS A 365 -13.76 20.70 0.77
CA LYS A 365 -14.04 22.07 1.24
C LYS A 365 -15.38 22.17 1.96
N ARG A 366 -16.41 21.49 1.46
CA ARG A 366 -17.76 21.48 2.06
C ARG A 366 -17.74 20.85 3.46
N VAL A 367 -17.20 19.63 3.58
CA VAL A 367 -17.10 18.89 4.85
C VAL A 367 -16.31 19.72 5.88
N LEU A 368 -15.23 20.37 5.44
CA LEU A 368 -14.43 21.19 6.34
C LEU A 368 -15.09 22.52 6.71
N SER A 369 -16.00 23.06 5.91
CA SER A 369 -16.74 24.29 6.22
C SER A 369 -18.02 24.06 7.03
N GLN A 370 -18.42 22.80 7.22
CA GLN A 370 -19.63 22.47 7.95
C GLN A 370 -19.46 22.74 9.45
N GLU A 371 -20.48 23.37 10.03
CA GLU A 371 -20.57 23.67 11.45
C GLU A 371 -21.83 22.98 12.00
N ASP A 372 -21.62 22.12 13.00
CA ASP A 372 -22.70 21.43 13.70
C ASP A 372 -23.00 22.17 15.00
N ASN A 373 -24.20 22.75 15.12
CA ASN A 373 -24.60 23.53 16.30
C ASN A 373 -24.75 22.69 17.57
N GLU A 374 -24.95 21.38 17.44
CA GLU A 374 -25.13 20.42 18.54
C GLU A 374 -23.81 19.75 18.96
N ALA A 375 -22.68 20.16 18.39
CA ALA A 375 -21.37 19.56 18.66
C ALA A 375 -20.75 20.05 19.97
N ALA A 376 -20.01 19.17 20.66
CA ALA A 376 -19.23 19.52 21.83
C ALA A 376 -18.02 20.39 21.44
N LEU A 377 -17.90 21.57 22.05
CA LEU A 377 -16.88 22.54 21.69
C LEU A 377 -15.50 22.18 22.30
N PRO A 378 -14.39 22.59 21.64
CA PRO A 378 -13.05 22.40 22.21
C PRO A 378 -12.90 23.06 23.58
N GLY A 379 -12.28 22.33 24.52
CA GLY A 379 -12.06 22.75 25.90
C GLY A 379 -13.10 22.25 26.90
N TRP A 380 -14.21 21.65 26.44
CA TRP A 380 -15.17 21.01 27.32
C TRP A 380 -14.65 19.66 27.80
N TYR A 381 -14.88 19.35 29.08
CA TYR A 381 -14.70 18.02 29.62
C TYR A 381 -15.96 17.21 29.31
N VAL A 382 -15.81 16.13 28.54
CA VAL A 382 -16.93 15.33 28.06
C VAL A 382 -16.67 13.85 28.30
N THR A 383 -17.76 13.12 28.48
CA THR A 383 -17.80 11.66 28.48
C THR A 383 -18.55 11.21 27.24
N VAL A 384 -17.83 10.49 26.37
CA VAL A 384 -18.35 9.96 25.11
C VAL A 384 -18.73 8.50 25.30
N GLN A 385 -19.97 8.16 24.98
CA GLN A 385 -20.47 6.78 25.03
C GLN A 385 -20.34 6.13 23.64
N VAL A 386 -19.40 5.21 23.51
CA VAL A 386 -19.11 4.47 22.26
C VAL A 386 -19.90 3.17 22.24
N LYS A 387 -20.59 2.92 21.13
CA LYS A 387 -21.47 1.77 20.93
C LYS A 387 -20.70 0.51 20.52
N ASP A 388 -21.20 -0.65 20.92
CA ASP A 388 -20.83 -1.98 20.42
C ASP A 388 -19.32 -2.31 20.53
N VAL A 389 -18.71 -2.00 21.68
CA VAL A 389 -17.30 -2.33 21.97
C VAL A 389 -17.20 -3.70 22.63
N LEU A 390 -16.23 -4.52 22.20
CA LEU A 390 -15.98 -5.83 22.80
C LEU A 390 -15.28 -5.70 24.15
N LYS A 391 -15.70 -6.48 25.14
CA LYS A 391 -15.10 -6.53 26.49
C LYS A 391 -13.58 -6.73 26.48
N PRO A 392 -12.97 -7.69 25.75
CA PRO A 392 -11.52 -7.85 25.73
C PRO A 392 -10.80 -6.63 25.14
N GLN A 393 -11.43 -5.92 24.19
CA GLN A 393 -10.88 -4.67 23.65
C GLN A 393 -10.92 -3.57 24.70
N ALA A 394 -12.02 -3.44 25.45
CA ALA A 394 -12.15 -2.46 26.52
C ALA A 394 -11.19 -2.71 27.69
N GLU A 395 -10.95 -3.97 28.08
CA GLU A 395 -10.00 -4.32 29.14
C GLU A 395 -8.54 -4.06 28.72
N ALA A 396 -8.22 -4.18 27.43
CA ALA A 396 -6.92 -3.82 26.90
C ALA A 396 -6.67 -2.29 26.89
N LEU A 397 -7.73 -1.48 27.01
CA LEU A 397 -7.69 -0.03 27.04
C LEU A 397 -7.56 0.49 28.48
N ASP A 398 -6.37 0.36 29.06
CA ASP A 398 -6.06 1.06 30.30
C ASP A 398 -5.34 2.40 30.00
N PRO A 399 -6.01 3.55 30.22
CA PRO A 399 -5.44 4.87 29.95
C PRO A 399 -4.22 5.20 30.83
N LEU A 400 -4.05 4.52 31.99
CA LEU A 400 -2.86 4.69 32.83
C LEU A 400 -1.62 4.04 32.21
N SER A 401 -1.78 2.84 31.65
CA SER A 401 -0.67 2.11 31.04
C SER A 401 -0.28 2.64 29.67
N LYS A 402 -1.26 3.02 28.84
CA LYS A 402 -1.05 3.47 27.46
C LYS A 402 -1.96 4.66 27.16
N PRO A 403 -1.43 5.75 26.55
CA PRO A 403 -2.25 6.91 26.24
C PRO A 403 -3.30 6.55 25.17
N LEU A 404 -4.56 6.56 25.57
CA LEU A 404 -5.69 6.35 24.67
C LEU A 404 -6.13 7.69 24.08
N VAL A 405 -6.01 7.81 22.76
CA VAL A 405 -6.49 8.99 22.02
C VAL A 405 -7.65 8.55 21.15
N VAL A 406 -8.71 9.33 21.18
CA VAL A 406 -9.92 9.12 20.41
C VAL A 406 -10.06 10.25 19.39
N PHE A 407 -10.35 9.91 18.14
CA PHE A 407 -10.55 10.87 17.06
C PHE A 407 -11.98 10.79 16.53
N GLY A 408 -12.65 11.91 16.32
CA GLY A 408 -13.86 11.91 15.49
C GLY A 408 -13.47 11.98 14.02
N LEU A 409 -14.14 11.16 13.21
CA LEU A 409 -13.95 11.08 11.77
C LEU A 409 -14.75 12.16 11.06
N LEU A 410 -14.26 12.60 9.92
CA LEU A 410 -15.00 13.47 9.02
C LEU A 410 -15.96 12.66 8.15
N GLU A 411 -16.96 13.34 7.58
CA GLU A 411 -17.93 12.70 6.69
C GLU A 411 -17.26 11.91 5.58
N HIS A 412 -17.69 10.65 5.42
CA HIS A 412 -17.22 9.70 4.42
C HIS A 412 -15.79 9.18 4.60
N GLU A 413 -15.11 9.43 5.72
CA GLU A 413 -13.75 8.89 5.94
C GLU A 413 -13.73 7.38 6.23
N ASN A 414 -14.81 6.81 6.77
CA ASN A 414 -14.91 5.36 6.99
C ASN A 414 -15.04 4.56 5.68
N LYS A 415 -15.57 5.20 4.64
CA LYS A 415 -15.84 4.55 3.35
C LYS A 415 -14.54 4.17 2.63
N MET A 416 -14.52 2.98 2.01
CA MET A 416 -13.37 2.48 1.28
C MET A 416 -13.25 3.10 -0.11
N SER A 417 -12.02 3.45 -0.51
CA SER A 417 -11.72 3.90 -1.86
C SER A 417 -10.30 3.52 -2.30
N VAL A 418 -9.91 3.96 -3.49
CA VAL A 418 -8.54 3.82 -3.98
C VAL A 418 -7.75 5.06 -3.60
N VAL A 419 -6.82 4.88 -2.67
CA VAL A 419 -6.03 5.95 -2.08
C VAL A 419 -4.62 5.95 -2.66
N HIS A 420 -4.09 7.14 -2.94
CA HIS A 420 -2.74 7.34 -3.43
C HIS A 420 -1.87 8.10 -2.43
N PHE A 421 -0.70 7.54 -2.15
CA PHE A 421 0.31 8.12 -1.28
C PHE A 421 1.54 8.49 -2.10
N VAL A 422 2.05 9.71 -1.94
CA VAL A 422 3.35 10.10 -2.47
C VAL A 422 4.38 9.82 -1.40
N LEU A 423 5.27 8.86 -1.68
CA LEU A 423 6.26 8.32 -0.75
C LEU A 423 7.67 8.60 -1.24
N ARG A 424 8.58 8.85 -0.31
CA ARG A 424 10.02 8.91 -0.51
C ARG A 424 10.70 7.92 0.44
N ARG A 425 11.70 7.20 -0.05
CA ARG A 425 12.49 6.27 0.76
C ARG A 425 13.24 7.02 1.86
N CYS A 426 13.33 6.41 3.04
CA CYS A 426 14.24 6.87 4.10
C CYS A 426 15.66 6.33 3.84
N ASP A 427 16.67 7.15 4.10
CA ASP A 427 18.08 6.82 3.82
C ASP A 427 18.61 5.65 4.67
N GLY A 428 17.92 5.28 5.75
CA GLY A 428 18.30 4.17 6.65
C GLY A 428 17.87 2.77 6.18
N SER A 429 17.02 2.65 5.15
CA SER A 429 16.54 1.35 4.66
C SER A 429 17.13 1.04 3.29
N SER A 430 18.13 0.17 3.23
CA SER A 430 18.78 -0.28 1.98
C SER A 430 18.13 -1.53 1.35
N ALA A 431 17.27 -2.23 2.10
CA ALA A 431 16.65 -3.49 1.68
C ALA A 431 15.69 -3.30 0.50
N PRO A 432 15.79 -4.08 -0.59
CA PRO A 432 14.86 -3.98 -1.71
C PRO A 432 13.43 -4.26 -1.25
N VAL A 433 12.47 -3.45 -1.71
CA VAL A 433 11.05 -3.66 -1.44
C VAL A 433 10.31 -3.83 -2.75
N LYS A 434 9.60 -4.95 -2.88
CA LYS A 434 8.88 -5.30 -4.09
C LYS A 434 7.48 -4.67 -4.06
N SER A 435 6.97 -4.28 -5.22
CA SER A 435 5.56 -3.92 -5.34
C SER A 435 4.67 -5.10 -4.95
N LYS A 436 3.57 -4.80 -4.25
CA LYS A 436 2.60 -5.75 -3.68
C LYS A 436 3.08 -6.53 -2.46
N GLU A 437 4.23 -6.21 -1.91
CA GLU A 437 4.64 -6.66 -0.58
C GLU A 437 3.74 -6.03 0.49
N ARG A 438 3.50 -6.71 1.61
CA ARG A 438 2.66 -6.20 2.69
C ARG A 438 3.45 -5.19 3.52
N LEU A 439 2.93 -3.97 3.66
CA LEU A 439 3.53 -2.89 4.42
C LEU A 439 2.52 -2.33 5.42
N VAL A 440 3.03 -1.76 6.51
CA VAL A 440 2.23 -1.08 7.53
C VAL A 440 2.23 0.41 7.23
N PHE A 441 1.04 0.99 7.07
CA PHE A 441 0.83 2.40 6.80
C PHE A 441 0.29 3.09 8.05
N HIS A 442 0.97 4.14 8.48
CA HIS A 442 0.42 5.11 9.43
C HIS A 442 0.01 6.34 8.63
N CYS A 443 -1.28 6.48 8.33
CA CYS A 443 -1.84 7.58 7.57
C CYS A 443 -2.61 8.52 8.50
N GLY A 444 -1.96 9.61 8.92
CA GLY A 444 -2.53 10.56 9.87
C GLY A 444 -2.91 9.89 11.19
N LEU A 445 -4.20 9.60 11.34
CA LEU A 445 -4.83 9.03 12.54
C LEU A 445 -4.88 7.49 12.50
N ARG A 446 -4.96 6.92 11.29
CA ARG A 446 -5.21 5.50 11.07
C ARG A 446 -3.91 4.72 10.91
N ARG A 447 -3.91 3.50 11.42
CA ARG A 447 -2.86 2.50 11.20
C ARG A 447 -3.50 1.29 10.54
N PHE A 448 -2.89 0.80 9.48
CA PHE A 448 -3.37 -0.39 8.77
C PHE A 448 -2.24 -1.06 8.02
N SER A 449 -2.37 -2.34 7.73
CA SER A 449 -1.45 -3.03 6.82
C SER A 449 -2.13 -3.30 5.49
N ALA A 450 -1.39 -3.11 4.40
CA ALA A 450 -1.89 -3.31 3.05
C ALA A 450 -0.74 -3.49 2.04
N SER A 451 -1.06 -3.96 0.83
CA SER A 451 -0.09 -4.27 -0.22
C SER A 451 -0.15 -3.23 -1.36
N PRO A 452 0.74 -2.21 -1.37
CA PRO A 452 0.66 -1.15 -2.36
C PRO A 452 1.15 -1.58 -3.74
N VAL A 453 0.61 -0.90 -4.75
CA VAL A 453 1.13 -0.90 -6.11
C VAL A 453 1.94 0.37 -6.32
N PHE A 454 3.25 0.24 -6.53
CA PHE A 454 4.13 1.37 -6.79
C PHE A 454 4.04 1.83 -8.25
N SER A 455 4.06 3.15 -8.44
CA SER A 455 3.95 3.80 -9.73
C SER A 455 4.70 5.12 -9.75
N GLN A 456 5.12 5.55 -10.95
CA GLN A 456 5.80 6.83 -11.11
C GLN A 456 4.89 8.02 -10.74
N HIS A 457 5.51 9.08 -10.21
CA HIS A 457 4.85 10.35 -9.98
C HIS A 457 4.97 11.24 -11.23
N THR A 458 4.08 11.05 -12.21
CA THR A 458 4.02 11.91 -13.41
C THR A 458 2.67 12.59 -13.55
N THR A 459 2.57 13.62 -14.39
CA THR A 459 1.34 14.39 -14.63
C THR A 459 0.42 13.79 -15.69
N GLY A 460 0.84 12.73 -16.39
CA GLY A 460 0.02 12.11 -17.44
C GLY A 460 -1.12 11.25 -16.88
N ASP A 461 -2.09 10.88 -17.72
CA ASP A 461 -3.22 10.04 -17.29
C ASP A 461 -2.78 8.61 -16.93
N LYS A 462 -1.73 8.13 -17.59
CA LYS A 462 -1.18 6.79 -17.42
C LYS A 462 0.12 6.88 -16.63
N GLN A 463 0.22 6.08 -15.59
CA GLN A 463 1.38 6.02 -14.71
C GLN A 463 2.10 4.70 -14.92
N LYS A 464 3.42 4.74 -15.07
CA LYS A 464 4.21 3.52 -15.21
C LYS A 464 4.28 2.82 -13.86
N TYR A 465 3.93 1.53 -13.83
CA TYR A 465 4.15 0.65 -12.69
C TYR A 465 5.64 0.44 -12.44
N GLU A 466 6.04 0.44 -11.17
CA GLU A 466 7.40 0.13 -10.74
C GLU A 466 7.41 -1.24 -10.04
N ARG A 467 8.36 -2.11 -10.41
CA ARG A 467 8.46 -3.46 -9.82
C ARG A 467 9.00 -3.42 -8.39
N PHE A 468 9.89 -2.47 -8.12
CA PHE A 468 10.54 -2.23 -6.85
C PHE A 468 10.34 -0.77 -6.43
N PHE A 469 10.39 -0.52 -5.14
CA PHE A 469 10.40 0.84 -4.61
C PHE A 469 11.72 1.53 -5.01
N PRO A 470 11.67 2.69 -5.69
CA PRO A 470 12.87 3.34 -6.18
C PRO A 470 13.74 3.82 -5.00
N ARG A 471 15.06 3.60 -5.10
CA ARG A 471 16.01 4.02 -4.06
C ARG A 471 16.07 5.54 -3.91
N GLU A 472 15.92 6.24 -5.02
CA GLU A 472 15.95 7.70 -5.09
C GLU A 472 14.68 8.24 -5.76
N GLY A 473 14.31 9.46 -5.38
CA GLY A 473 13.13 10.13 -5.91
C GLY A 473 11.84 9.80 -5.15
N VAL A 474 10.72 10.18 -5.75
CA VAL A 474 9.39 10.01 -5.19
C VAL A 474 8.60 9.00 -6.00
N CYS A 475 7.88 8.13 -5.30
CA CYS A 475 7.02 7.12 -5.86
C CYS A 475 5.59 7.31 -5.38
N VAL A 476 4.60 6.87 -6.16
CA VAL A 476 3.20 6.84 -5.74
C VAL A 476 2.78 5.41 -5.43
N ALA A 477 2.44 5.16 -4.17
CA ALA A 477 1.82 3.93 -3.71
C ALA A 477 0.30 4.03 -3.84
N THR A 478 -0.31 3.07 -4.54
CA THR A 478 -1.77 2.98 -4.72
C THR A 478 -2.29 1.76 -3.98
N VAL A 479 -3.33 1.95 -3.17
CA VAL A 479 -3.90 0.88 -2.32
C VAL A 479 -5.39 1.10 -2.07
N PHE A 480 -6.12 0.04 -1.73
CA PHE A 480 -7.46 0.16 -1.16
C PHE A 480 -7.34 0.50 0.33
N ALA A 481 -7.91 1.61 0.73
CA ALA A 481 -7.92 2.07 2.12
C ALA A 481 -9.12 3.00 2.37
N PRO A 482 -9.50 3.22 3.63
CA PRO A 482 -10.49 4.22 3.98
C PRO A 482 -10.08 5.60 3.46
N ILE A 483 -11.08 6.39 3.08
CA ILE A 483 -10.85 7.74 2.55
C ILE A 483 -10.23 8.61 3.65
N GLY A 484 -9.19 9.36 3.29
CA GLY A 484 -8.64 10.43 4.13
C GLY A 484 -8.69 11.76 3.40
N TYR A 485 -8.88 12.86 4.14
CA TYR A 485 -8.77 14.20 3.56
C TYR A 485 -7.35 14.76 3.73
N PRO A 486 -6.60 15.02 2.62
CA PRO A 486 -5.27 15.64 2.69
C PRO A 486 -5.33 17.02 3.35
N PRO A 487 -4.25 17.54 3.94
CA PRO A 487 -2.93 16.93 4.05
C PRO A 487 -2.85 15.99 5.26
N GLN A 488 -2.54 14.72 5.01
CA GLN A 488 -2.21 13.74 6.04
C GLN A 488 -0.77 13.24 5.81
N PRO A 489 0.12 13.32 6.80
CA PRO A 489 1.43 12.71 6.72
C PRO A 489 1.30 11.19 6.78
N VAL A 490 2.17 10.50 6.05
CA VAL A 490 2.14 9.05 5.91
C VAL A 490 3.51 8.49 6.23
N LEU A 491 3.55 7.54 7.15
CA LEU A 491 4.73 6.74 7.44
C LEU A 491 4.47 5.32 6.97
N VAL A 492 5.48 4.70 6.36
CA VAL A 492 5.39 3.33 5.89
C VAL A 492 6.48 2.53 6.56
N PHE A 493 6.06 1.46 7.22
CA PHE A 493 6.94 0.52 7.91
C PHE A 493 6.89 -0.84 7.21
N LYS A 494 8.04 -1.52 7.21
CA LYS A 494 8.14 -2.92 6.86
C LYS A 494 8.15 -3.73 8.17
N PRO A 495 7.19 -4.65 8.38
CA PRO A 495 7.25 -5.54 9.53
C PRO A 495 8.41 -6.53 9.31
N VAL A 496 9.29 -6.64 10.31
CA VAL A 496 10.39 -7.59 10.35
C VAL A 496 10.32 -8.29 11.70
N LEU A 497 9.87 -9.55 11.68
CA LEU A 497 9.51 -10.31 12.89
C LEU A 497 8.54 -9.46 13.76
N ASP A 498 8.95 -9.12 14.99
CA ASP A 498 8.15 -8.33 15.93
C ASP A 498 8.46 -6.83 15.93
N THR A 499 9.30 -6.36 15.01
CA THR A 499 9.72 -4.95 14.93
C THR A 499 9.26 -4.26 13.65
N HIS A 500 9.04 -2.95 13.72
CA HIS A 500 8.65 -2.14 12.57
C HIS A 500 9.83 -1.29 12.06
N GLN A 501 10.33 -1.62 10.86
CA GLN A 501 11.38 -0.86 10.19
C GLN A 501 10.80 0.30 9.40
N LEU A 502 11.21 1.53 9.70
CA LEU A 502 10.81 2.69 8.89
C LEU A 502 11.40 2.58 7.48
N LEU A 503 10.52 2.47 6.48
CA LEU A 503 10.89 2.30 5.08
C LEU A 503 10.81 3.62 4.32
N ALA A 504 9.68 4.32 4.46
CA ALA A 504 9.39 5.50 3.67
C ALA A 504 8.54 6.52 4.44
N VAL A 505 8.72 7.78 4.08
CA VAL A 505 7.95 8.92 4.57
C VAL A 505 7.26 9.57 3.39
N GLY A 506 6.05 10.05 3.60
CA GLY A 506 5.28 10.66 2.53
C GLY A 506 4.06 11.43 3.00
N THR A 507 3.19 11.71 2.06
CA THR A 507 1.91 12.38 2.30
C THR A 507 0.81 11.73 1.48
N LEU A 508 -0.40 11.81 2.01
CA LEU A 508 -1.61 11.49 1.28
C LEU A 508 -1.77 12.47 0.10
N TYR A 509 -1.82 11.93 -1.11
CA TYR A 509 -1.86 12.72 -2.34
C TYR A 509 -3.30 13.00 -2.77
N LYS A 510 -4.02 11.96 -3.18
CA LYS A 510 -5.38 12.05 -3.67
C LYS A 510 -6.08 10.71 -3.49
N VAL A 511 -7.39 10.74 -3.42
CA VAL A 511 -8.26 9.57 -3.45
C VAL A 511 -9.00 9.57 -4.78
N ASP A 512 -8.60 8.71 -5.72
CA ASP A 512 -9.22 8.61 -7.04
C ASP A 512 -9.05 7.22 -7.71
N PRO A 513 -10.14 6.45 -7.90
CA PRO A 513 -10.06 5.14 -8.56
C PRO A 513 -9.71 5.22 -10.06
N ASP A 514 -9.84 6.40 -10.67
CA ASP A 514 -9.60 6.58 -12.10
C ASP A 514 -8.10 6.64 -12.48
N ARG A 515 -7.18 6.73 -11.51
CA ARG A 515 -5.74 6.77 -11.80
C ARG A 515 -5.28 5.45 -12.43
N VAL A 516 -4.85 5.50 -13.68
CA VAL A 516 -4.45 4.30 -14.43
C VAL A 516 -2.98 3.97 -14.19
N VAL A 517 -2.72 2.86 -13.51
CA VAL A 517 -1.36 2.29 -13.36
C VAL A 517 -1.14 1.17 -14.38
N CYS A 518 -0.11 1.31 -15.22
CA CYS A 518 0.19 0.40 -16.32
C CYS A 518 1.53 -0.31 -16.11
N LYS A 519 1.49 -1.65 -16.06
CA LYS A 519 2.69 -2.51 -16.09
C LYS A 519 3.17 -2.68 -17.52
N ARG A 520 4.40 -2.21 -17.76
CA ARG A 520 5.15 -2.46 -18.98
C ARG A 520 5.85 -3.82 -18.89
N ILE A 521 5.91 -4.53 -20.01
CA ILE A 521 6.84 -5.62 -20.27
C ILE A 521 7.57 -5.29 -21.57
N VAL A 522 8.86 -5.59 -21.61
CA VAL A 522 9.69 -5.42 -22.79
C VAL A 522 10.15 -6.81 -23.24
N LEU A 523 9.75 -7.22 -24.44
CA LEU A 523 10.26 -8.43 -25.08
C LEU A 523 11.49 -8.07 -25.90
N SER A 524 12.59 -8.77 -25.68
CA SER A 524 13.87 -8.56 -26.36
C SER A 524 14.01 -9.49 -27.57
N GLY A 525 14.76 -9.05 -28.57
CA GLY A 525 15.06 -9.84 -29.75
C GLY A 525 16.36 -9.39 -30.38
N HIS A 526 17.06 -10.33 -31.01
CA HIS A 526 18.38 -10.11 -31.57
C HIS A 526 18.34 -10.07 -33.10
N PRO A 527 18.93 -9.06 -33.75
CA PRO A 527 19.05 -9.02 -35.20
C PRO A 527 20.03 -10.11 -35.67
N PHE A 528 19.60 -10.92 -36.64
CA PHE A 528 20.40 -11.99 -37.22
C PHE A 528 20.94 -11.61 -38.60
N LYS A 529 20.06 -11.28 -39.55
CA LYS A 529 20.44 -10.83 -40.90
C LYS A 529 20.03 -9.38 -41.07
N ILE A 530 20.98 -8.50 -41.38
CA ILE A 530 20.74 -7.05 -41.51
C ILE A 530 20.89 -6.64 -42.96
N HIS A 531 19.85 -6.02 -43.50
CA HIS A 531 19.87 -5.32 -44.79
C HIS A 531 19.75 -3.80 -44.54
N LYS A 532 19.81 -2.99 -45.61
CA LYS A 532 19.80 -1.51 -45.50
C LYS A 532 18.63 -0.95 -44.67
N ARG A 533 17.39 -1.41 -44.89
CA ARG A 533 16.17 -0.95 -44.19
C ARG A 533 15.34 -2.06 -43.55
N SER A 534 15.79 -3.30 -43.65
CA SER A 534 15.07 -4.44 -43.11
C SER A 534 16.03 -5.38 -42.41
N ALA A 535 15.59 -6.01 -41.33
CA ALA A 535 16.38 -6.98 -40.60
C ALA A 535 15.53 -8.19 -40.24
N VAL A 536 16.15 -9.37 -40.22
CA VAL A 536 15.56 -10.60 -39.69
C VAL A 536 15.93 -10.68 -38.22
N ILE A 537 14.92 -10.78 -37.34
CA ILE A 537 15.07 -10.84 -35.90
C ILE A 537 14.76 -12.27 -35.43
N ARG A 538 15.53 -12.74 -34.45
CA ARG A 538 15.35 -14.04 -33.77
C ARG A 538 15.23 -13.85 -32.26
N TYR A 539 14.78 -14.90 -31.58
CA TYR A 539 14.67 -15.00 -30.11
C TYR A 539 13.68 -14.02 -29.44
N MET A 540 12.86 -13.30 -30.20
CA MET A 540 11.75 -12.54 -29.61
C MET A 540 10.51 -13.40 -29.42
N PHE A 541 10.22 -14.28 -30.40
CA PHE A 541 9.14 -15.25 -30.36
C PHE A 541 9.66 -16.59 -30.86
N PHE A 542 8.92 -17.66 -30.54
CA PHE A 542 9.24 -19.02 -30.98
C PHE A 542 8.19 -19.58 -31.94
N ASN A 543 6.97 -19.04 -31.94
CA ASN A 543 5.88 -19.48 -32.80
C ASN A 543 5.55 -18.44 -33.90
N ARG A 544 5.16 -18.94 -35.08
CA ARG A 544 4.70 -18.11 -36.21
C ARG A 544 3.42 -17.31 -35.88
N GLU A 545 2.49 -17.93 -35.18
CA GLU A 545 1.19 -17.32 -34.87
C GLU A 545 1.32 -16.17 -33.87
N ASP A 546 2.27 -16.26 -32.94
CA ASP A 546 2.57 -15.18 -32.00
C ASP A 546 3.04 -13.92 -32.74
N ILE A 547 3.89 -14.07 -33.77
CA ILE A 547 4.35 -12.94 -34.60
C ILE A 547 3.17 -12.27 -35.31
N GLN A 548 2.21 -13.04 -35.80
CA GLN A 548 1.02 -12.49 -36.46
C GLN A 548 0.13 -11.72 -35.48
N TRP A 549 -0.05 -12.24 -34.26
CA TRP A 549 -0.79 -11.58 -33.19
C TRP A 549 -0.17 -10.24 -32.81
N PHE A 550 1.15 -10.17 -32.64
CA PHE A 550 1.88 -8.97 -32.24
C PHE A 550 2.29 -8.06 -33.41
N LYS A 551 1.92 -8.39 -34.65
CA LYS A 551 2.26 -7.62 -35.86
C LYS A 551 1.88 -6.12 -35.81
N PRO A 552 0.75 -5.69 -35.22
CA PRO A 552 0.38 -4.27 -35.17
C PRO A 552 1.27 -3.41 -34.27
N ILE A 553 2.15 -4.01 -33.47
CA ILE A 553 2.91 -3.32 -32.42
C ILE A 553 4.20 -2.72 -32.99
N GLU A 554 4.50 -1.49 -32.57
CA GLU A 554 5.73 -0.80 -32.95
C GLU A 554 6.94 -1.37 -32.19
N LEU A 555 8.01 -1.64 -32.93
CA LEU A 555 9.30 -2.07 -32.41
C LEU A 555 10.21 -0.86 -32.21
N ARG A 556 11.02 -0.89 -31.15
CA ARG A 556 12.08 0.09 -30.89
C ARG A 556 13.40 -0.61 -30.67
N THR A 557 14.52 0.07 -30.85
CA THR A 557 15.84 -0.48 -30.49
C THR A 557 16.50 0.30 -29.37
N LYS A 558 17.49 -0.30 -28.69
CA LYS A 558 18.27 0.41 -27.65
C LYS A 558 18.99 1.63 -28.20
N HIS A 559 19.35 1.62 -29.49
CA HIS A 559 19.96 2.75 -30.20
C HIS A 559 18.95 3.74 -30.80
N GLY A 560 17.66 3.65 -30.43
CA GLY A 560 16.65 4.66 -30.78
C GLY A 560 16.03 4.53 -32.17
N ARG A 561 16.25 3.40 -32.88
CA ARG A 561 15.55 3.11 -34.15
C ARG A 561 14.12 2.67 -33.89
N ARG A 562 13.24 2.91 -34.87
CA ARG A 562 11.82 2.52 -34.80
C ARG A 562 11.45 1.70 -36.02
N GLY A 563 10.61 0.69 -35.82
CA GLY A 563 10.24 -0.23 -36.87
C GLY A 563 8.94 -0.97 -36.60
N HIS A 564 8.57 -1.85 -37.53
CA HIS A 564 7.40 -2.71 -37.43
C HIS A 564 7.68 -4.08 -38.06
N ILE A 565 6.88 -5.07 -37.66
CA ILE A 565 6.95 -6.42 -38.19
C ILE A 565 6.30 -6.44 -39.59
N LYS A 566 7.04 -6.94 -40.59
CA LYS A 566 6.52 -7.10 -41.96
C LYS A 566 5.84 -8.46 -42.12
N GLU A 567 6.58 -9.54 -41.88
CA GLU A 567 6.12 -10.92 -42.09
C GLU A 567 6.89 -11.89 -41.17
N PRO A 568 6.24 -12.95 -40.67
CA PRO A 568 6.94 -14.07 -40.04
C PRO A 568 7.68 -14.89 -41.10
N LEU A 569 8.83 -15.44 -40.72
CA LEU A 569 9.66 -16.33 -41.53
C LEU A 569 9.77 -17.69 -40.84
N GLY A 570 9.48 -18.76 -41.58
CA GLY A 570 9.56 -20.14 -41.06
C GLY A 570 8.57 -20.43 -39.93
N THR A 571 8.87 -21.47 -39.15
CA THR A 571 8.07 -21.98 -38.03
C THR A 571 8.62 -21.55 -36.67
N HIS A 572 9.94 -21.42 -36.54
CA HIS A 572 10.68 -21.15 -35.28
C HIS A 572 10.71 -19.67 -34.84
N GLY A 573 9.70 -18.88 -35.18
CA GLY A 573 9.57 -17.52 -34.64
C GLY A 573 10.57 -16.49 -35.19
N HIS A 574 11.17 -16.73 -36.36
CA HIS A 574 11.93 -15.70 -37.06
C HIS A 574 10.97 -14.69 -37.70
N MET A 575 11.34 -13.42 -37.72
CA MET A 575 10.50 -12.39 -38.36
C MET A 575 11.31 -11.36 -39.10
N LYS A 576 10.78 -10.91 -40.24
CA LYS A 576 11.33 -9.81 -41.01
C LYS A 576 10.70 -8.51 -40.55
N CYS A 577 11.54 -7.57 -40.13
CA CYS A 577 11.13 -6.27 -39.64
C CYS A 577 11.71 -5.15 -40.51
N VAL A 578 10.96 -4.06 -40.64
CA VAL A 578 11.37 -2.86 -41.38
C VAL A 578 11.59 -1.73 -40.39
N PHE A 579 12.69 -1.01 -40.54
CA PHE A 579 13.09 0.07 -39.65
C PHE A 579 13.34 1.37 -40.42
N ASP A 580 13.32 2.49 -39.71
CA ASP A 580 13.62 3.82 -40.22
C ASP A 580 15.06 3.95 -40.77
N GLY A 581 16.00 3.22 -40.17
CA GLY A 581 17.41 3.17 -40.60
C GLY A 581 18.03 1.78 -40.49
N GLN A 582 19.30 1.68 -40.87
CA GLN A 582 20.07 0.44 -40.78
C GLN A 582 20.42 0.13 -39.31
N LEU A 583 20.20 -1.13 -38.89
CA LEU A 583 20.57 -1.61 -37.56
C LEU A 583 22.05 -1.98 -37.49
N LYS A 584 22.60 -1.94 -36.27
CA LYS A 584 23.90 -2.55 -35.96
C LYS A 584 23.69 -3.99 -35.49
N ALA A 585 24.69 -4.85 -35.68
CA ALA A 585 24.64 -6.24 -35.20
C ALA A 585 24.53 -6.34 -33.67
N GLN A 586 25.16 -5.40 -32.96
CA GLN A 586 25.09 -5.28 -31.49
C GLN A 586 23.79 -4.64 -30.96
N ASP A 587 22.87 -4.24 -31.85
CA ASP A 587 21.62 -3.62 -31.41
C ASP A 587 20.65 -4.68 -30.88
N THR A 588 19.78 -4.29 -29.96
CA THR A 588 18.71 -5.15 -29.44
C THR A 588 17.39 -4.53 -29.80
N VAL A 589 16.52 -5.33 -30.43
CA VAL A 589 15.17 -4.91 -30.76
C VAL A 589 14.26 -5.24 -29.59
N LEU A 590 13.40 -4.29 -29.25
CA LEU A 590 12.54 -4.32 -28.07
C LEU A 590 11.10 -4.05 -28.51
N MET A 591 10.17 -4.82 -27.98
CA MET A 591 8.74 -4.58 -28.12
C MET A 591 8.13 -4.26 -26.76
N ASN A 592 7.38 -3.17 -26.66
CA ASN A 592 6.73 -2.77 -25.41
C ASN A 592 5.27 -3.21 -25.38
N LEU A 593 4.93 -3.98 -24.35
CA LEU A 593 3.58 -4.41 -24.04
C LEU A 593 3.13 -3.77 -22.73
N TYR A 594 1.87 -3.36 -22.65
CA TYR A 594 1.31 -2.72 -21.47
C TYR A 594 0.03 -3.40 -21.02
N LYS A 595 -0.15 -3.56 -19.71
CA LYS A 595 -1.44 -3.91 -19.11
C LYS A 595 -1.73 -3.00 -17.93
N ARG A 596 -3.00 -2.70 -17.69
CA ARG A 596 -3.41 -2.05 -16.45
C ARG A 596 -3.26 -3.01 -15.28
N VAL A 597 -2.79 -2.50 -14.14
CA VAL A 597 -2.65 -3.24 -12.89
C VAL A 597 -3.45 -2.53 -11.83
N TYR A 598 -4.20 -3.31 -11.06
CA TYR A 598 -4.99 -2.86 -9.93
C TYR A 598 -4.33 -3.29 -8.62
N PRO A 599 -4.51 -2.54 -7.52
CA PRO A 599 -4.19 -3.02 -6.19
C PRO A 599 -5.04 -4.26 -5.85
N LYS A 600 -4.56 -5.07 -4.90
CA LYS A 600 -5.34 -6.18 -4.34
C LYS A 600 -6.02 -5.72 -3.06
N TRP A 601 -7.17 -6.29 -2.74
CA TRP A 601 -7.83 -6.07 -1.44
C TRP A 601 -7.07 -6.83 -0.34
N THR A 602 -6.16 -6.14 0.35
CA THR A 602 -5.39 -6.69 1.48
C THR A 602 -5.41 -5.77 2.70
N TYR A 603 -6.39 -4.87 2.76
CA TYR A 603 -6.55 -3.94 3.87
C TYR A 603 -6.90 -4.69 5.15
N THR A 604 -6.14 -4.41 6.21
CA THR A 604 -6.39 -4.91 7.56
C THR A 604 -6.06 -3.83 8.55
N GLU A 605 -6.98 -3.54 9.45
CA GLU A 605 -6.85 -2.48 10.45
C GLU A 605 -6.04 -2.94 11.68
N ALA A 606 -6.11 -4.23 12.01
CA ALA A 606 -5.29 -4.81 13.06
C ALA A 606 -3.80 -4.77 12.65
N VAL A 607 -3.03 -4.00 13.41
CA VAL A 607 -1.57 -3.94 13.32
C VAL A 607 -1.03 -4.39 14.67
N SER A 608 -0.15 -5.39 14.68
CA SER A 608 0.51 -5.87 15.90
C SER A 608 1.26 -4.72 16.58
N SER A 609 1.21 -4.67 17.91
CA SER A 609 2.05 -3.73 18.65
C SER A 609 3.51 -4.16 18.49
N PRO A 610 4.39 -3.32 17.92
CA PRO A 610 5.78 -3.69 17.78
C PRO A 610 6.45 -3.79 19.17
N GLN A 611 7.39 -4.72 19.31
CA GLN A 611 8.35 -4.69 20.40
C GLN A 611 9.30 -3.49 20.23
N ASP A 612 9.89 -3.03 21.34
CA ASP A 612 10.81 -1.90 21.31
C ASP A 612 11.99 -2.17 20.36
N TRP A 613 12.23 -1.22 19.45
CA TRP A 613 13.25 -1.32 18.40
C TRP A 613 14.61 -1.63 19.04
N GLY A 614 15.17 -2.82 18.81
CA GLY A 614 16.52 -3.21 19.21
C GLY A 614 16.61 -4.12 20.44
N ASP A 615 15.51 -4.43 21.13
CA ASP A 615 15.47 -5.49 22.16
C ASP A 615 15.34 -6.85 21.47
N GLY A 616 16.24 -7.13 20.53
CA GLY A 616 16.34 -8.42 19.88
C GLY A 616 16.89 -9.44 20.86
N LYS A 617 16.04 -9.97 21.73
CA LYS A 617 16.19 -11.36 22.15
C LYS A 617 15.60 -12.20 21.02
N ASN A 618 16.47 -12.73 20.16
CA ASN A 618 16.10 -13.88 19.34
C ASN A 618 15.84 -15.06 20.28
N GLU A 619 14.64 -15.13 20.86
CA GLU A 619 14.13 -16.38 21.40
C GLU A 619 13.14 -16.92 20.36
N PRO A 620 13.40 -18.11 19.78
CA PRO A 620 12.50 -18.71 18.81
C PRO A 620 11.21 -19.12 19.54
N PHE A 621 10.07 -18.58 19.08
CA PHE A 621 8.76 -18.99 19.58
C PHE A 621 8.33 -20.27 18.85
N THR A 622 8.05 -21.31 19.63
CA THR A 622 7.43 -22.56 19.17
C THR A 622 5.94 -22.33 18.95
N ASP A 623 5.47 -22.62 17.74
CA ASP A 623 4.09 -22.42 17.31
C ASP A 623 3.19 -23.57 17.81
N GLU A 624 2.68 -23.48 19.04
CA GLU A 624 1.64 -24.38 19.57
C GLU A 624 0.25 -23.75 19.41
N THR A 625 -0.26 -23.56 18.18
CA THR A 625 -1.71 -23.32 17.96
C THR A 625 -2.26 -23.93 16.67
N SER A 626 -1.65 -24.98 16.11
CA SER A 626 -2.23 -25.74 14.98
C SER A 626 -3.03 -26.99 15.39
N GLU A 627 -3.26 -27.22 16.69
CA GLU A 627 -4.21 -28.23 17.18
C GLU A 627 -5.27 -27.57 18.07
N MET A 628 -6.29 -26.98 17.46
CA MET A 628 -7.71 -27.16 17.83
C MET A 628 -8.61 -26.28 16.94
N SER A 629 -9.52 -26.98 16.24
CA SER A 629 -10.59 -26.56 15.32
C SER A 629 -10.22 -26.05 13.94
#